data_AF-A0A1H5MR66-F1
#
_entry.id   AF-A0A1H5MR66-F1
#
_cell.length_a   1.000
_cell.length_b   1.000
_cell.length_c   1.000
_cell.angle_alpha   90.00
_cell.angle_beta   90.00
_cell.angle_gamma   90.00
#
_symmetry.space_group_name_H-M   'P 1'
#
loop_
_entity.id
_entity.type
_entity.pdbx_description
1 polymer ?
#
loop_
_entity_poly.entity_id
_entity_poly.type
_entity_poly.pdbx_seq_one_letter_code
_entity_poly.pdbx_strand_id
1 'polypeptide(L)'
;MTDLPAIPHSPSAVLLGWRLLAHDQAKGWVRIGFEGRDEFLNPAGFVQGGFLTAMLDDCMGPAAWIMTNGARFTATIDMNVSFLAPAKPGPLFGEGQVVQLWRHDRLPRGAPVRAG
;
A
#
# COMPACT_ATOMS: atom_id res chain seq x y z
N MET A 1 7.93 4.06 -22.12
CA MET A 1 7.17 3.95 -20.88
C MET A 1 6.15 2.86 -21.15
N THR A 2 6.35 1.65 -20.63
CA THR A 2 5.39 0.55 -20.85
C THR A 2 4.12 0.92 -20.10
N ASP A 3 2.98 0.96 -20.80
CA ASP A 3 1.69 1.22 -20.17
C ASP A 3 1.45 0.15 -19.10
N LEU A 4 1.56 0.53 -17.83
CA LEU A 4 1.20 -0.34 -16.74
C LEU A 4 -0.31 -0.61 -16.82
N PRO A 5 -0.75 -1.86 -16.67
CA PRO A 5 -2.18 -2.14 -16.55
C PRO A 5 -2.74 -1.32 -15.38
N ALA A 6 -3.90 -0.68 -15.62
CA ALA A 6 -4.59 0.11 -14.60
C ALA A 6 -4.73 -0.72 -13.32
N ILE A 7 -4.26 -0.16 -12.20
CA ILE A 7 -4.39 -0.80 -10.89
C ILE A 7 -5.87 -0.75 -10.53
N PRO A 8 -6.55 -1.89 -10.29
CA PRO A 8 -7.93 -1.88 -9.82
C PRO A 8 -8.02 -1.20 -8.46
N HIS A 9 -8.95 -0.26 -8.30
CA HIS A 9 -9.17 0.40 -7.01
C HIS A 9 -10.25 -0.34 -6.23
N SER A 10 -9.92 -0.78 -5.01
CA SER A 10 -10.90 -1.29 -4.07
C SER A 10 -11.74 -0.15 -3.48
N PRO A 11 -12.95 -0.43 -2.94
CA PRO A 11 -13.72 0.57 -2.20
C PRO A 11 -12.94 1.16 -1.01
N SER A 12 -12.05 0.38 -0.38
CA SER A 12 -11.18 0.87 0.70
C SER A 12 -10.14 1.88 0.19
N ALA A 13 -9.52 1.63 -0.97
CA ALA A 13 -8.60 2.59 -1.58
C ALA A 13 -9.30 3.92 -1.91
N VAL A 14 -10.53 3.86 -2.43
CA VAL A 14 -11.35 5.06 -2.65
C VAL A 14 -11.65 5.76 -1.32
N LEU A 15 -12.03 5.00 -0.29
CA LEU A 15 -12.26 5.55 1.04
C LEU A 15 -11.01 6.26 1.57
N LEU A 16 -9.81 5.74 1.37
CA LEU A 16 -8.56 6.34 1.87
C LEU A 16 -8.04 7.52 1.02
N GLY A 17 -8.72 7.86 -0.07
CA GLY A 17 -8.29 8.93 -0.98
C GLY A 17 -7.02 8.56 -1.76
N TRP A 18 -6.86 7.28 -2.09
CA TRP A 18 -5.69 6.70 -2.75
C TRP A 18 -5.37 7.38 -4.08
N ARG A 19 -4.10 7.71 -4.30
CA ARG A 19 -3.56 8.30 -5.53
C ARG A 19 -2.15 7.77 -5.80
N LEU A 20 -1.90 7.14 -6.95
CA LEU A 20 -0.52 6.80 -7.35
C LEU A 20 0.27 8.09 -7.63
N LEU A 21 1.34 8.34 -6.87
CA LEU A 21 2.18 9.53 -7.03
C LEU A 21 3.45 9.24 -7.83
N ALA A 22 4.08 8.09 -7.60
CA ALA A 22 5.28 7.64 -8.31
C ALA A 22 5.46 6.13 -8.19
N HIS A 23 6.23 5.53 -9.10
CA HIS A 23 6.64 4.13 -9.01
C HIS A 23 7.97 3.87 -9.73
N ASP A 24 8.61 2.75 -9.38
CA ASP A 24 9.78 2.20 -10.06
C ASP A 24 9.59 0.68 -10.18
N GLN A 25 9.38 0.20 -11.40
CA GLN A 25 9.11 -1.21 -11.67
C GLN A 25 10.31 -2.11 -11.36
N ALA A 26 11.53 -1.67 -11.68
CA ALA A 26 12.72 -2.47 -11.48
C ALA A 26 13.02 -2.67 -9.98
N LYS A 27 12.71 -1.66 -9.17
CA LYS A 27 12.86 -1.72 -7.71
C LYS A 27 11.65 -2.33 -6.99
N GLY A 28 10.53 -2.53 -7.67
CA GLY A 28 9.26 -2.90 -7.05
C GLY A 28 8.82 -1.89 -6.00
N TRP A 29 8.96 -0.60 -6.30
CA TRP A 29 8.72 0.50 -5.37
C TRP A 29 7.56 1.38 -5.83
N VAL A 30 6.78 1.89 -4.87
CA VAL A 30 5.70 2.85 -5.11
C VAL A 30 5.71 3.96 -4.06
N ARG A 31 5.16 5.11 -4.45
CA ARG A 31 4.66 6.14 -3.55
C ARG A 31 3.19 6.39 -3.82
N ILE A 32 2.39 6.24 -2.79
CA ILE A 32 0.94 6.42 -2.83
C ILE A 32 0.55 7.60 -1.95
N GLY A 33 -0.30 8.48 -2.46
CA GLY A 33 -0.92 9.56 -1.72
C GLY A 33 -2.27 9.12 -1.14
N PHE A 34 -2.61 9.69 0.02
CA PHE A 34 -3.84 9.45 0.77
C PHE A 34 -4.39 10.76 1.32
N GLU A 35 -5.61 10.72 1.83
CA GLU A 35 -6.26 11.85 2.48
C GLU A 35 -6.62 11.50 3.93
N GLY A 36 -5.94 12.13 4.90
CA GLY A 36 -6.29 12.06 6.31
C GLY A 36 -7.49 12.96 6.60
N ARG A 37 -8.71 12.46 6.38
CA ARG A 37 -9.94 13.24 6.62
C ARG A 37 -10.31 13.33 8.09
N ASP A 38 -11.17 14.28 8.42
CA ASP A 38 -11.66 14.49 9.79
C ASP A 38 -12.40 13.26 10.34
N GLU A 39 -13.07 12.47 9.49
CA GLU A 39 -13.74 11.23 9.90
C GLU A 39 -12.75 10.12 10.31
N PHE A 40 -11.46 10.28 10.04
CA PHE A 40 -10.42 9.32 10.42
C PHE A 40 -9.74 9.67 11.74
N LEU A 41 -10.11 10.78 12.37
CA LEU A 41 -9.44 11.26 13.57
C LEU A 41 -9.84 10.44 14.80
N ASN A 42 -8.86 10.20 15.66
CA ASN A 42 -9.07 9.74 17.02
C ASN A 42 -9.56 10.90 17.91
N PRO A 43 -9.98 10.63 19.17
CA PRO A 43 -10.46 11.68 20.08
C PRO A 43 -9.45 12.80 20.40
N ALA A 44 -8.15 12.59 20.13
CA ALA A 44 -7.11 13.61 20.32
C ALA A 44 -6.90 14.50 19.06
N GLY A 45 -7.66 14.29 17.98
CA GLY A 45 -7.58 15.08 16.76
C GLY A 45 -6.48 14.66 15.78
N PHE A 46 -5.93 13.45 15.91
CA PHE A 46 -4.94 12.88 15.00
C PHE A 46 -5.52 11.70 14.24
N VAL A 47 -5.00 11.40 13.05
CA VAL A 47 -5.45 10.25 12.26
C VAL A 47 -5.26 8.97 13.09
N GLN A 48 -6.35 8.20 13.25
CA GLN A 48 -6.33 6.96 14.01
C GLN A 48 -5.37 5.97 13.37
N GLY A 49 -4.56 5.29 14.20
CA GLY A 49 -3.54 4.36 13.74
C GLY A 49 -4.06 3.28 12.79
N GLY A 50 -5.29 2.80 12.97
CA GLY A 50 -5.91 1.83 12.07
C GLY A 50 -6.03 2.31 10.62
N PHE A 51 -6.37 3.58 10.39
CA PHE A 51 -6.42 4.15 9.04
C PHE A 51 -5.01 4.34 8.45
N LEU A 52 -4.04 4.78 9.26
CA LEU A 52 -2.64 4.86 8.83
C LEU A 52 -2.09 3.48 8.45
N THR A 53 -2.41 2.45 9.23
CA THR A 53 -2.06 1.06 8.94
C THR A 53 -2.70 0.58 7.64
N ALA A 54 -3.98 0.90 7.39
CA ALA A 54 -4.64 0.58 6.13
C ALA A 54 -4.01 1.31 4.93
N MET A 55 -3.58 2.57 5.08
CA MET A 55 -2.86 3.31 4.06
C MET A 55 -1.50 2.65 3.74
N LEU A 56 -0.78 2.17 4.76
CA LEU A 56 0.47 1.44 4.56
C LEU A 56 0.25 0.10 3.85
N ASP A 57 -0.80 -0.64 4.21
CA ASP A 57 -1.17 -1.89 3.53
C ASP A 57 -1.48 -1.66 2.03
N ASP A 58 -2.18 -0.58 1.72
CA ASP A 58 -2.52 -0.14 0.35
C ASP A 58 -1.30 0.32 -0.48
N CYS A 59 -0.09 0.34 0.09
CA CYS A 59 1.16 0.50 -0.64
C CYS A 59 1.75 -0.85 -1.10
N MET A 60 1.52 -1.93 -0.36
CA MET A 60 2.16 -3.24 -0.60
C MET A 60 1.63 -3.94 -1.84
N GLY A 61 0.30 -3.97 -2.01
CA GLY A 61 -0.35 -4.60 -3.16
C GLY A 61 0.08 -3.99 -4.50
N PRO A 62 -0.01 -2.66 -4.67
CA PRO A 62 0.49 -1.96 -5.87
C PRO A 62 1.98 -2.20 -6.17
N ALA A 63 2.83 -2.24 -5.15
CA ALA A 63 4.27 -2.51 -5.33
C ALA A 63 4.51 -3.89 -5.97
N ALA A 64 3.83 -4.92 -5.47
CA ALA A 64 3.88 -6.27 -6.04
C ALA A 64 3.25 -6.35 -7.44
N TRP A 65 2.12 -5.68 -7.66
CA TRP A 65 1.45 -5.61 -8.95
C TRP A 65 2.37 -5.02 -10.02
N ILE A 66 2.99 -3.87 -9.71
CA ILE A 66 3.89 -3.17 -10.63
C ILE A 66 5.14 -4.01 -10.91
N MET A 67 5.82 -4.54 -9.88
CA MET A 67 7.02 -5.37 -10.05
C MET A 67 6.75 -6.59 -10.94
N THR A 68 5.55 -7.16 -10.84
CA THR A 68 5.14 -8.36 -11.59
C THR A 68 4.43 -8.04 -12.90
N ASN A 69 4.42 -6.77 -13.33
CA ASN A 69 3.74 -6.32 -14.54
C ASN A 69 2.26 -6.76 -14.62
N GLY A 70 1.55 -6.63 -13.50
CA GLY A 70 0.14 -6.97 -13.37
C GLY A 70 -0.17 -8.46 -13.19
N ALA A 71 0.84 -9.32 -12.99
CA ALA A 71 0.58 -10.74 -12.84
C ALA A 71 0.05 -11.13 -11.45
N ARG A 72 0.29 -10.33 -10.40
CA ARG A 72 0.00 -10.71 -9.02
C ARG A 72 -0.50 -9.56 -8.15
N PHE A 73 -1.59 -9.83 -7.44
CA PHE A 73 -1.91 -9.20 -6.17
C PHE A 73 -1.55 -10.15 -5.03
N THR A 74 -1.20 -9.59 -3.88
CA THR A 74 -0.79 -10.35 -2.70
C THR A 74 -1.79 -10.13 -1.60
N ALA A 75 -2.14 -11.20 -0.88
CA ALA A 75 -2.86 -11.07 0.37
C ALA A 75 -1.85 -10.76 1.48
N THR A 76 -2.18 -9.77 2.32
CA THR A 76 -1.40 -9.49 3.53
C THR A 76 -1.71 -10.56 4.56
N ILE A 77 -0.68 -11.35 4.92
CA ILE A 77 -0.78 -12.41 5.93
C ILE A 77 -0.41 -11.89 7.32
N ASP A 78 0.56 -10.98 7.36
CA ASP A 78 1.07 -10.35 8.57
C ASP A 78 1.56 -8.94 8.23
N MET A 79 1.37 -8.01 9.16
CA MET A 79 1.87 -6.65 9.06
C MET A 79 2.18 -6.10 10.45
N ASN A 80 3.36 -5.50 10.59
CA ASN A 80 3.76 -4.78 11.79
C ASN A 80 3.91 -3.29 11.46
N VAL A 81 3.30 -2.43 12.29
CA VAL A 81 3.40 -0.97 12.15
C VAL A 81 3.85 -0.37 13.48
N SER A 82 4.89 0.47 13.42
CA SER A 82 5.37 1.27 14.56
C SER A 82 5.00 2.74 14.34
N PHE A 83 4.26 3.33 15.27
CA PHE A 83 3.85 4.73 15.21
C PHE A 83 4.88 5.62 15.90
N LEU A 84 5.65 6.36 15.12
CA LEU A 84 6.75 7.20 15.65
C LEU A 84 6.29 8.60 16.07
N ALA A 85 5.25 9.14 15.42
CA ALA A 85 4.69 10.46 15.69
C ALA A 85 3.22 10.51 15.28
N PRO A 86 2.40 11.39 15.90
CA PRO A 86 1.00 11.55 15.51
C PRO A 86 0.88 12.20 14.13
N ALA A 87 0.01 11.65 13.27
CA ALA A 87 -0.31 12.20 11.96
C ALA A 87 -1.49 13.19 12.05
N LYS A 88 -1.32 14.38 11.48
CA LYS A 88 -2.39 15.38 11.38
C LYS A 88 -3.30 15.08 10.18
N PRO A 89 -4.55 15.56 10.19
CA PRO A 89 -5.39 15.53 8.99
C PRO A 89 -4.76 16.29 7.82
N GLY A 90 -5.19 15.94 6.61
CA GLY A 90 -4.71 16.49 5.34
C GLY A 90 -3.97 15.47 4.46
N PRO A 91 -3.24 15.93 3.44
CA PRO A 91 -2.53 15.05 2.51
C PRO A 91 -1.44 14.24 3.21
N LEU A 92 -1.49 12.93 3.01
CA LEU A 92 -0.48 11.98 3.50
C LEU A 92 0.09 11.19 2.33
N PHE A 93 1.26 10.59 2.51
CA PHE A 93 1.77 9.60 1.57
C PHE A 93 2.41 8.43 2.31
N GLY A 94 2.33 7.26 1.67
CA GLY A 94 3.04 6.05 2.06
C GLY A 94 3.97 5.62 0.92
N GLU A 95 5.03 4.91 1.30
CA GLU A 95 5.92 4.25 0.36
C GLU A 95 5.96 2.76 0.68
N GLY A 96 6.05 1.95 -0.35
CA GLY A 96 6.21 0.51 -0.20
C GLY A 96 7.22 -0.01 -1.20
N GLN A 97 8.12 -0.88 -0.75
CA GLN A 97 9.08 -1.54 -1.62
C GLN A 97 9.03 -3.05 -1.43
N VAL A 98 8.92 -3.78 -2.53
CA VAL A 98 9.10 -5.24 -2.51
C VAL A 98 10.57 -5.54 -2.21
N VAL A 99 10.85 -6.06 -1.02
CA VAL A 99 12.20 -6.52 -0.65
C VAL A 99 12.45 -7.95 -1.11
N GLN A 100 11.41 -8.77 -1.13
CA GLN A 100 11.50 -10.15 -1.58
C GLN A 100 10.19 -10.64 -2.19
N LEU A 101 10.27 -11.00 -3.46
CA LEU A 101 9.17 -11.65 -4.20
C LEU A 101 9.40 -13.16 -4.23
N TRP A 102 8.56 -13.90 -3.51
CA TRP A 102 8.59 -15.36 -3.58
C TRP A 102 7.98 -15.83 -4.91
N ARG A 103 8.77 -16.58 -5.70
CA ARG A 103 8.31 -17.18 -6.96
C ARG A 103 7.56 -18.47 -6.65
N HIS A 104 6.27 -18.45 -6.92
CA HIS A 104 5.38 -19.55 -6.62
C HIS A 104 5.12 -20.41 -7.86
N ASP A 105 6.04 -21.35 -8.14
CA ASP A 105 5.84 -22.34 -9.20
C ASP A 105 5.05 -23.55 -8.67
N ARG A 106 4.96 -23.75 -7.33
CA ARG A 106 4.48 -25.01 -6.70
C ARG A 106 3.82 -24.97 -5.29
N LEU A 107 3.18 -23.90 -4.82
CA LEU A 107 2.27 -23.98 -3.62
C LEU A 107 0.93 -23.30 -3.91
N PRO A 108 -0.15 -23.60 -3.14
CA PRO A 108 -1.48 -23.09 -3.38
C PRO A 108 -1.49 -21.55 -3.36
N ARG A 109 -2.42 -20.96 -4.11
CA ARG A 109 -2.64 -19.50 -4.19
C ARG A 109 -2.53 -18.83 -2.80
N GLY A 110 -1.65 -17.83 -2.66
CA GLY A 110 -1.58 -16.96 -1.47
C GLY A 110 -0.23 -16.79 -0.76
N ALA A 111 0.92 -16.98 -1.41
CA ALA A 111 2.20 -16.79 -0.72
C ALA A 111 2.51 -15.30 -0.40
N PRO A 112 3.12 -15.02 0.77
CA PRO A 112 3.35 -13.66 1.22
C PRO A 112 4.40 -12.94 0.37
N VAL A 113 4.24 -11.64 0.16
CA VAL A 113 5.31 -10.74 -0.26
C VAL A 113 5.77 -9.97 0.96
N ARG A 114 7.08 -9.92 1.20
CA ARG A 114 7.62 -8.97 2.17
C ARG A 114 7.80 -7.65 1.45
N ALA A 115 7.02 -6.66 1.85
CA ALA A 115 7.31 -5.27 1.59
C ALA A 115 7.95 -4.67 2.84
N GLY A 116 8.97 -3.85 2.63
CA GLY A 116 9.59 -3.00 3.65
C GLY A 116 9.29 -1.55 3.37
#